data_AF-A0A954EPK8-F1
#
_entry.id   AF-A0A954EPK8-F1
#
_cell.length_a   1.000
_cell.length_b   1.000
_cell.length_c   1.000
_cell.angle_alpha   90.00
_cell.angle_beta   90.00
_cell.angle_gamma   90.00
#
_symmetry.space_group_name_H-M   'P 1'
#
loop_
_entity.id
_entity.type
_entity.pdbx_description
1 polymer ?
#
loop_
_entity_poly.entity_id
_entity_poly.type
_entity_poly.pdbx_seq_one_letter_code
_entity_poly.pdbx_strand_id
1 'polypeptide(L)'
;LEGQGLAIPELGISQSRHELSHHNGDAGHMEKLTQSDTFSVEQFSYFISRLAETPDGNGRPLLETTMSLFGSGMAYGHSHGNANLPLVLAGGSALGLKHGRHVDFNEGHIDGYHLNDPGQHYRLCSRPANESAHMSNLLLTMAQKMGVETEQFGDSNSELSVG
;
A
#
# COMPACT_ATOMS: atom_id res chain seq x y z
N LEU A 1 6.26 20.44 -4.35
CA LEU A 1 5.61 19.45 -5.25
C LEU A 1 5.57 18.05 -4.64
N GLU A 2 6.20 17.79 -3.50
CA GLU A 2 5.78 16.68 -2.63
C GLU A 2 4.44 17.05 -1.98
N GLY A 3 3.41 16.25 -2.19
CA GLY A 3 2.10 16.40 -1.53
C GLY A 3 0.92 16.66 -2.46
N GLN A 4 1.11 17.14 -3.69
CA GLN A 4 0.00 17.42 -4.61
C GLN A 4 -0.47 16.18 -5.38
N GLY A 5 0.40 15.19 -5.62
CA GLY A 5 0.11 14.16 -6.62
C GLY A 5 -0.03 14.77 -8.02
N LEU A 6 0.31 14.03 -9.06
CA LEU A 6 0.17 14.56 -10.41
C LEU A 6 -1.26 14.31 -10.91
N ALA A 7 -1.78 15.24 -11.70
CA ALA A 7 -2.93 14.94 -12.55
C ALA A 7 -2.52 13.87 -13.57
N ILE A 8 -3.51 13.15 -14.10
CA ILE A 8 -3.32 12.17 -15.18
C ILE A 8 -4.14 12.68 -16.38
N PRO A 9 -3.60 13.62 -17.18
CA PRO A 9 -4.33 14.24 -18.28
C PRO A 9 -4.83 13.24 -19.32
N GLU A 10 -4.16 12.09 -19.46
CA GLU A 10 -4.51 10.98 -20.35
C GLU A 10 -5.89 10.39 -20.04
N LEU A 11 -6.37 10.52 -18.79
CA LEU A 11 -7.71 10.11 -18.37
C LEU A 11 -8.75 11.23 -18.54
N GLY A 12 -8.36 12.40 -19.05
CA GLY A 12 -9.22 13.58 -19.09
C GLY A 12 -9.45 14.21 -17.71
N ILE A 13 -8.62 13.88 -16.73
CA ILE A 13 -8.70 14.38 -15.34
C ILE A 13 -7.63 15.45 -15.15
N SER A 14 -8.05 16.71 -15.02
CA SER A 14 -7.14 17.84 -14.80
C SER A 14 -6.82 18.10 -13.33
N GLN A 15 -7.67 17.63 -12.41
CA GLN A 15 -7.44 17.71 -10.97
C GLN A 15 -6.29 16.80 -10.54
N SER A 16 -5.53 17.23 -9.54
CA SER A 16 -4.52 16.37 -8.90
C SER A 16 -5.18 15.30 -8.02
N ARG A 17 -4.47 14.18 -7.78
CA ARG A 17 -4.94 13.17 -6.82
C ARG A 17 -5.18 13.76 -5.42
N HIS A 18 -4.35 14.71 -4.97
CA HIS A 18 -4.54 15.38 -3.70
C HIS A 18 -5.84 16.18 -3.66
N GLU A 19 -6.14 16.95 -4.71
CA GLU A 19 -7.41 17.68 -4.79
C GLU A 19 -8.61 16.74 -4.76
N LEU A 20 -8.55 15.65 -5.52
CA LEU A 20 -9.61 14.64 -5.58
C LEU A 20 -9.80 13.91 -4.24
N SER A 21 -8.75 13.74 -3.44
CA SER A 21 -8.88 13.11 -2.12
C SER A 21 -9.63 13.99 -1.10
N HIS A 22 -9.73 15.30 -1.32
CA HIS A 22 -10.60 16.21 -0.57
C HIS A 22 -12.02 16.26 -1.16
N HIS A 23 -12.57 15.12 -1.57
CA HIS A 23 -13.84 15.03 -2.30
C HIS A 23 -15.07 15.52 -1.52
N ASN A 24 -15.05 15.56 -0.18
CA ASN A 24 -16.19 16.02 0.65
C ASN A 24 -17.52 15.32 0.33
N GLY A 25 -17.45 14.04 -0.05
CA GLY A 25 -18.61 13.24 -0.46
C GLY A 25 -19.15 13.56 -1.87
N ASP A 26 -18.48 14.41 -2.65
CA ASP A 26 -18.86 14.67 -4.04
C ASP A 26 -18.65 13.43 -4.91
N ALA A 27 -19.73 12.96 -5.54
CA ALA A 27 -19.72 11.73 -6.33
C ALA A 27 -18.79 11.82 -7.55
N GLY A 28 -18.71 12.98 -8.20
CA GLY A 28 -17.86 13.17 -9.37
C GLY A 28 -16.37 13.17 -9.02
N HIS A 29 -15.99 13.77 -7.89
CA HIS A 29 -14.63 13.71 -7.38
C HIS A 29 -14.24 12.29 -6.96
N MET A 30 -15.14 11.56 -6.28
CA MET A 30 -14.89 10.16 -5.91
C MET A 30 -14.74 9.24 -7.13
N GLU A 31 -15.53 9.45 -8.18
CA GLU A 31 -15.41 8.69 -9.43
C GLU A 31 -14.05 8.95 -10.10
N LYS A 32 -13.65 10.22 -10.26
CA LYS A 32 -12.33 10.59 -10.81
C LYS A 32 -11.17 10.09 -9.96
N LEU A 33 -11.31 10.12 -8.64
CA LEU A 33 -10.31 9.55 -7.73
C LEU A 33 -10.17 8.05 -7.97
N THR A 34 -11.29 7.34 -8.09
CA THR A 34 -11.32 5.89 -8.38
C THR A 34 -10.66 5.57 -9.72
N GLN A 35 -10.93 6.36 -10.77
CA GLN A 35 -10.28 6.21 -12.07
C GLN A 35 -8.76 6.43 -11.98
N SER A 36 -8.33 7.44 -11.22
CA SER A 36 -6.91 7.76 -11.03
C SER A 36 -6.17 6.67 -10.23
N ASP A 37 -6.80 6.14 -9.17
CA ASP A 37 -6.26 5.03 -8.37
C ASP A 37 -6.21 3.73 -9.18
N THR A 38 -7.25 3.44 -9.97
CA THR A 38 -7.29 2.28 -10.88
C THR A 38 -6.13 2.33 -11.87
N PHE A 39 -5.95 3.46 -12.56
CA PHE A 39 -4.83 3.65 -13.48
C PHE A 39 -3.48 3.45 -12.79
N SER A 40 -3.31 3.97 -11.57
CA SER A 40 -2.07 3.81 -10.80
C SER A 40 -1.78 2.34 -10.49
N VAL A 41 -2.80 1.56 -10.13
CA VAL A 41 -2.70 0.11 -9.92
C VAL A 41 -2.39 -0.63 -11.23
N GLU A 42 -2.97 -0.22 -12.35
CA GLU A 42 -2.64 -0.76 -13.67
C GLU A 42 -1.18 -0.49 -14.06
N GLN A 43 -0.66 0.71 -13.80
CA GLN A 43 0.76 1.03 -14.04
C GLN A 43 1.67 0.21 -13.13
N PHE A 44 1.28 0.00 -11.87
CA PHE A 44 2.03 -0.88 -10.97
C PHE A 44 2.01 -2.33 -11.46
N SER A 45 0.86 -2.84 -11.91
CA SER A 45 0.75 -4.16 -12.53
C SER A 45 1.65 -4.29 -13.75
N TYR A 46 1.65 -3.30 -14.64
CA TYR A 46 2.55 -3.26 -15.79
C TYR A 46 4.02 -3.30 -15.35
N PHE A 47 4.42 -2.48 -14.38
CA PHE A 47 5.76 -2.46 -13.84
C PHE A 47 6.21 -3.83 -13.29
N ILE A 48 5.37 -4.49 -12.50
CA ILE A 48 5.65 -5.84 -11.97
C ILE A 48 5.77 -6.86 -13.10
N SER A 49 4.90 -6.83 -14.11
CA SER A 49 5.01 -7.69 -15.29
C SER A 49 6.32 -7.49 -16.03
N ARG A 50 6.77 -6.24 -16.20
CA ARG A 50 8.06 -5.93 -16.83
C ARG A 50 9.23 -6.47 -16.02
N LEU A 51 9.19 -6.41 -14.69
CA LEU A 51 10.21 -7.04 -13.84
C LEU A 51 10.21 -8.58 -13.98
N ALA A 52 9.04 -9.20 -14.16
CA ALA A 52 8.94 -10.65 -14.34
C ALA A 52 9.44 -11.11 -15.72
N GLU A 53 9.24 -10.32 -16.76
CA GLU A 53 9.70 -10.63 -18.12
C GLU A 53 11.18 -10.31 -18.36
N THR A 54 11.77 -9.46 -17.53
CA THR A 54 13.16 -9.02 -17.69
C THR A 54 14.10 -9.95 -16.95
N PRO A 55 15.06 -10.62 -17.63
CA PRO A 55 16.07 -11.42 -16.96
C PRO A 55 17.10 -10.54 -16.24
N ASP A 56 17.55 -10.98 -15.05
CA ASP A 56 18.72 -10.46 -14.34
C ASP A 56 20.03 -10.92 -15.01
N GLY A 57 21.17 -10.51 -14.45
CA GLY A 57 22.49 -10.91 -14.96
C GLY A 57 22.77 -12.43 -14.93
N ASN A 58 21.93 -13.21 -14.25
CA ASN A 58 22.01 -14.67 -14.15
C ASN A 58 20.87 -15.39 -14.92
N GLY A 59 20.05 -14.66 -15.67
CA GLY A 59 18.94 -15.21 -16.46
C GLY A 59 17.66 -15.51 -15.68
N ARG A 60 17.54 -15.08 -14.42
CA ARG A 60 16.30 -15.22 -13.62
C ARG A 60 15.38 -14.01 -13.83
N PRO A 61 14.06 -14.12 -13.67
CA PRO A 61 13.20 -12.95 -13.65
C PRO A 61 13.69 -11.92 -12.61
N LEU A 62 13.89 -10.67 -13.01
CA LEU A 62 14.38 -9.59 -12.16
C LEU A 62 13.47 -9.36 -10.94
N LEU A 63 12.18 -9.66 -11.09
CA LEU A 63 11.20 -9.63 -10.02
C LEU A 63 11.58 -10.55 -8.84
N GLU A 64 12.26 -11.68 -9.07
CA GLU A 64 12.62 -12.60 -7.98
C GLU A 64 13.62 -11.98 -7.00
N THR A 65 14.48 -11.07 -7.47
CA THR A 65 15.49 -10.38 -6.66
C THR A 65 15.10 -8.95 -6.29
N THR A 66 13.88 -8.52 -6.61
CA THR A 66 13.42 -7.15 -6.41
C THR A 66 12.17 -7.14 -5.53
N MET A 67 12.19 -6.40 -4.43
CA MET A 67 10.97 -6.08 -3.67
C MET A 67 10.38 -4.76 -4.16
N SER A 68 9.09 -4.74 -4.48
CA SER A 68 8.36 -3.55 -4.87
C SER A 68 7.18 -3.32 -3.93
N LEU A 69 7.18 -2.18 -3.26
CA LEU A 69 6.11 -1.74 -2.38
C LEU A 69 5.32 -0.62 -3.06
N PHE A 70 4.01 -0.81 -3.21
CA PHE A 70 3.09 0.18 -3.75
C PHE A 70 1.98 0.46 -2.75
N GLY A 71 1.50 1.70 -2.71
CA GLY A 71 0.40 2.06 -1.85
C GLY A 71 0.37 3.54 -1.48
N SER A 72 -0.32 3.83 -0.39
CA SER A 72 -0.52 5.19 0.13
C SER A 72 -0.16 5.24 1.62
N GLY A 73 0.43 6.36 2.05
CA GLY A 73 0.60 6.68 3.47
C GLY A 73 -0.70 7.07 4.18
N MET A 74 -1.82 7.13 3.45
CA MET A 74 -3.15 7.40 3.97
C MET A 74 -4.16 6.42 3.39
N ALA A 75 -4.97 5.81 4.24
CA ALA A 75 -6.10 4.96 3.84
C ALA A 75 -7.32 5.77 3.42
N TYR A 76 -7.52 6.95 4.02
CA TYR A 76 -8.63 7.83 3.70
C TYR A 76 -8.16 9.28 3.63
N GLY A 77 -7.89 9.76 2.42
CA GLY A 77 -7.32 11.09 2.20
C GLY A 77 -8.20 12.22 2.73
N HIS A 78 -9.53 12.11 2.57
CA HIS A 78 -10.46 13.14 2.99
C HIS A 78 -10.35 13.48 4.50
N SER A 79 -10.25 12.47 5.37
CA SER A 79 -10.09 12.67 6.82
C SER A 79 -8.66 12.43 7.31
N HIS A 80 -7.68 12.32 6.41
CA HIS A 80 -6.27 12.09 6.74
C HIS A 80 -6.06 10.84 7.62
N GLY A 81 -6.79 9.77 7.33
CA GLY A 81 -6.69 8.51 8.04
C GLY A 81 -5.39 7.78 7.70
N ASN A 82 -4.51 7.59 8.67
CA ASN A 82 -3.18 7.00 8.52
C ASN A 82 -3.08 5.55 9.04
N ALA A 83 -4.20 4.96 9.46
CA ALA A 83 -4.29 3.54 9.79
C ALA A 83 -4.89 2.75 8.62
N ASN A 84 -4.70 1.42 8.59
CA ASN A 84 -5.20 0.53 7.53
C ASN A 84 -4.74 0.90 6.12
N LEU A 85 -3.43 1.16 5.99
CA LEU A 85 -2.84 1.62 4.74
C LEU A 85 -3.04 0.59 3.60
N PRO A 86 -3.45 1.02 2.39
CA PRO A 86 -3.56 0.14 1.24
C PRO A 86 -2.16 -0.11 0.67
N LEU A 87 -1.54 -1.21 1.09
CA LEU A 87 -0.18 -1.57 0.70
C LEU A 87 -0.17 -2.89 -0.08
N VAL A 88 0.63 -2.93 -1.14
CA VAL A 88 0.92 -4.11 -1.94
C VAL A 88 2.43 -4.31 -1.98
N LEU A 89 2.92 -5.43 -1.46
CA LEU A 89 4.30 -5.87 -1.60
C LEU A 89 4.36 -6.99 -2.65
N ALA A 90 5.24 -6.86 -3.65
CA ALA A 90 5.45 -7.84 -4.72
C ALA A 90 6.94 -8.13 -4.95
N GLY A 91 7.23 -9.30 -5.53
CA GLY A 91 8.58 -9.73 -5.89
C GLY A 91 9.45 -10.22 -4.72
N GLY A 92 10.74 -10.44 -4.92
CA GLY A 92 11.64 -10.84 -3.84
C GLY A 92 11.51 -12.32 -3.42
N SER A 93 11.03 -13.21 -4.29
CA SER A 93 10.98 -14.65 -4.01
C SER A 93 12.37 -15.23 -3.74
N ALA A 94 13.41 -14.77 -4.45
CA ALA A 94 14.80 -15.14 -4.20
C ALA A 94 15.35 -14.55 -2.90
N LEU A 95 14.67 -13.55 -2.32
CA LEU A 95 14.92 -13.00 -0.98
C LEU A 95 14.10 -13.73 0.11
N GLY A 96 13.34 -14.77 -0.29
CA GLY A 96 12.55 -15.60 0.62
C GLY A 96 11.23 -14.95 1.05
N LEU A 97 10.60 -14.14 0.19
CA LEU A 97 9.21 -13.72 0.36
C LEU A 97 8.24 -14.76 -0.24
N LYS A 98 7.17 -15.07 0.48
CA LYS A 98 6.03 -15.85 -0.02
C LYS A 98 4.78 -14.98 -0.14
N HIS A 99 4.30 -14.86 -1.38
CA HIS A 99 3.13 -14.05 -1.75
C HIS A 99 1.84 -14.86 -1.85
N GLY A 100 0.75 -14.21 -2.22
CA GLY A 100 -0.56 -14.86 -2.43
C GLY A 100 -1.50 -14.79 -1.23
N ARG A 101 -1.32 -13.80 -0.34
CA ARG A 101 -2.14 -13.59 0.85
C ARG A 101 -2.53 -12.13 1.02
N HIS A 102 -3.66 -11.91 1.69
CA HIS A 102 -4.07 -10.63 2.24
C HIS A 102 -3.82 -10.66 3.75
N VAL A 103 -3.19 -9.62 4.30
CA VAL A 103 -2.89 -9.53 5.74
C VAL A 103 -3.70 -8.38 6.30
N ASP A 104 -4.68 -8.71 7.14
CA ASP A 104 -5.48 -7.74 7.87
C ASP A 104 -5.11 -7.79 9.35
N PHE A 105 -4.47 -6.73 9.84
CA PHE A 105 -4.06 -6.66 11.24
C PHE A 105 -5.21 -6.34 12.19
N ASN A 106 -6.40 -5.96 11.70
CA ASN A 106 -7.58 -5.78 12.55
C ASN A 106 -8.28 -7.11 12.83
N GLU A 107 -8.03 -8.16 12.04
CA GLU A 107 -8.64 -9.47 12.24
C GLU A 107 -8.31 -10.01 13.65
N GLY A 108 -9.34 -10.42 14.39
CA GLY A 108 -9.22 -10.85 15.79
C GLY A 108 -9.16 -9.72 16.82
N HIS A 109 -9.06 -8.46 16.38
CA HIS A 109 -9.11 -7.27 17.25
C HIS A 109 -10.45 -6.50 17.15
N ILE A 110 -11.30 -6.85 16.19
CA ILE A 110 -12.64 -6.29 15.99
C ILE A 110 -13.68 -7.40 15.77
N ASP A 111 -14.95 -7.09 16.02
CA ASP A 111 -16.10 -7.97 15.73
C ASP A 111 -16.54 -7.88 14.25
N GLY A 112 -15.55 -8.01 13.35
CA GLY A 112 -15.73 -7.91 11.91
C GLY A 112 -15.98 -6.48 11.38
N TYR A 113 -16.08 -6.38 10.05
CA TYR A 113 -16.36 -5.11 9.36
C TYR A 113 -17.86 -4.89 9.19
N HIS A 114 -18.40 -3.89 9.89
CA HIS A 114 -19.80 -3.50 9.77
C HIS A 114 -20.01 -2.49 8.62
N LEU A 115 -20.14 -2.99 7.39
CA LEU A 115 -20.27 -2.14 6.18
C LEU A 115 -21.53 -1.25 6.18
N ASN A 116 -22.55 -1.60 6.95
CA ASN A 116 -23.79 -0.82 7.09
C ASN A 116 -23.71 0.28 8.17
N ASP A 117 -22.61 0.34 8.92
CA ASP A 117 -22.34 1.38 9.92
C ASP A 117 -21.00 2.07 9.63
N PRO A 118 -20.98 3.10 8.76
CA PRO A 118 -19.75 3.80 8.39
C PRO A 118 -19.00 4.38 9.59
N GLY A 119 -19.70 4.70 10.70
CA GLY A 119 -19.08 5.27 11.90
C GLY A 119 -18.16 4.29 12.63
N GLN A 120 -18.38 2.97 12.48
CA GLN A 120 -17.46 1.95 12.98
C GLN A 120 -16.21 1.86 12.09
N HIS A 121 -16.39 1.94 10.77
CA HIS A 121 -15.28 1.90 9.82
C HIS A 121 -14.34 3.10 9.97
N TYR A 122 -14.87 4.32 10.06
CA TYR A 122 -14.04 5.53 10.15
C TYR A 122 -13.16 5.58 11.41
N ARG A 123 -13.59 4.95 12.51
CA ARG A 123 -12.75 4.82 13.71
C ARG A 123 -11.47 4.05 13.42
N LEU A 124 -11.57 3.00 12.61
CA LEU A 124 -10.42 2.18 12.20
C LEU A 124 -9.48 2.92 11.25
N CYS A 125 -9.97 3.87 10.44
CA CYS A 125 -9.12 4.63 9.50
C CYS A 125 -8.13 5.58 10.20
N SER A 126 -8.42 6.00 11.43
CA SER A 126 -7.57 6.93 12.18
C SER A 126 -6.72 6.25 13.27
N ARG A 127 -7.17 5.10 13.77
CA ARG A 127 -6.46 4.30 14.77
C ARG A 127 -6.60 2.82 14.43
N PRO A 128 -5.49 2.07 14.29
CA PRO A 128 -5.58 0.63 14.04
C PRO A 128 -6.19 -0.06 15.25
N ALA A 129 -6.97 -1.13 15.04
CA ALA A 129 -7.49 -1.92 16.15
C ALA A 129 -6.39 -2.74 16.85
N ASN A 130 -5.35 -3.07 16.09
CA ASN A 130 -4.14 -3.70 16.58
C ASN A 130 -3.03 -2.66 16.72
N GLU A 131 -2.70 -2.32 17.96
CA GLU A 131 -1.65 -1.34 18.27
C GLU A 131 -0.25 -1.82 17.87
N SER A 132 -0.05 -3.10 17.58
CA SER A 132 1.23 -3.63 17.07
C SER A 132 1.35 -3.59 15.54
N ALA A 133 0.31 -3.13 14.82
CA ALA A 133 0.26 -3.13 13.36
C ALA A 133 1.01 -1.94 12.72
N HIS A 134 2.30 -1.79 13.02
CA HIS A 134 3.09 -0.67 12.55
C HIS A 134 3.55 -0.88 11.10
N MET A 135 3.40 0.11 10.23
CA MET A 135 3.91 0.06 8.85
C MET A 135 5.44 -0.09 8.83
N SER A 136 6.13 0.46 9.82
CA SER A 136 7.56 0.29 10.00
C SER A 136 8.00 -1.16 10.21
N ASN A 137 7.13 -2.06 10.71
CA ASN A 137 7.42 -3.50 10.78
C ASN A 137 7.64 -4.09 9.38
N LEU A 138 6.89 -3.63 8.38
CA LEU A 138 7.08 -4.02 6.98
C LEU A 138 8.42 -3.49 6.44
N LEU A 139 8.75 -2.23 6.72
CA LEU A 139 10.01 -1.63 6.27
C LEU A 139 11.24 -2.29 6.92
N LEU A 140 11.16 -2.60 8.22
CA LEU A 140 12.17 -3.40 8.93
C LEU A 140 12.37 -4.75 8.24
N THR A 141 11.27 -5.47 8.01
CA THR A 141 11.29 -6.79 7.35
C THR A 141 11.93 -6.70 5.96
N MET A 142 11.59 -5.67 5.17
CA MET A 142 12.18 -5.45 3.85
C MET A 142 13.68 -5.17 3.94
N ALA A 143 14.13 -4.32 4.88
CA ALA A 143 15.54 -4.02 5.06
C ALA A 143 16.35 -5.28 5.40
N GLN A 144 15.86 -6.09 6.34
CA GLN A 144 16.49 -7.35 6.73
C GLN A 144 16.52 -8.37 5.58
N LYS A 145 15.46 -8.45 4.77
CA LYS A 145 15.42 -9.30 3.55
C LYS A 145 16.45 -8.88 2.49
N MET A 146 16.88 -7.62 2.50
CA MET A 146 17.99 -7.12 1.68
C MET A 146 19.37 -7.28 2.34
N GLY A 147 19.46 -7.93 3.50
CA GLY A 147 20.71 -8.14 4.23
C GLY A 147 21.16 -6.94 5.07
N VAL A 148 20.28 -5.98 5.36
CA VAL A 148 20.60 -4.89 6.29
C VAL A 148 20.52 -5.43 7.73
N GLU A 149 21.64 -5.40 8.44
CA GLU A 149 21.72 -5.75 9.86
C GLU A 149 21.11 -4.62 10.71
N THR A 150 19.82 -4.74 11.02
CA THR A 150 19.13 -3.83 11.94
C THR A 150 18.04 -4.56 12.71
N GLU A 151 17.87 -4.17 13.97
CA GLU A 151 16.82 -4.69 14.86
C GLU A 151 15.58 -3.77 14.87
N GLN A 152 15.69 -2.55 14.34
CA GLN A 152 14.63 -1.55 14.38
C GLN A 152 14.65 -0.62 13.16
N PHE A 153 13.48 -0.19 12.72
CA PHE A 153 13.28 0.88 11.76
C PHE A 153 12.17 1.81 12.26
N GLY A 154 12.49 3.08 12.55
CA GLY A 154 11.49 4.03 13.07
C GLY A 154 10.85 3.52 14.37
N ASP A 155 9.52 3.42 14.38
CA ASP A 155 8.73 2.92 15.50
C ASP A 155 8.41 1.41 15.41
N SER A 156 9.13 0.64 14.59
CA SER A 156 8.87 -0.80 14.45
C SER A 156 8.98 -1.50 15.80
N ASN A 157 8.05 -2.41 16.05
CA ASN A 157 7.96 -3.21 17.28
C ASN A 157 7.97 -4.72 17.03
N SER A 158 7.93 -5.15 15.76
CA SER A 158 8.07 -6.54 15.37
C SER A 158 8.55 -6.69 13.93
N GLU A 159 8.92 -7.90 13.56
CA GLU A 159 9.07 -8.30 12.16
C GLU A 159 7.77 -8.92 11.65
N LEU A 160 7.54 -8.88 10.34
CA LEU A 160 6.41 -9.56 9.72
C LEU A 160 6.81 -10.95 9.27
N SER A 161 6.00 -11.96 9.61
CA SER A 161 6.20 -13.32 9.10
C SER A 161 5.87 -13.36 7.61
N VAL A 162 6.88 -13.26 6.75
CA VAL A 162 6.74 -13.19 5.27
C VAL A 162 7.14 -14.48 4.54
N GLY A 163 7.17 -15.61 5.25
CA GLY A 163 7.48 -16.95 4.73
C GLY A 163 6.63 -18.04 5.35
#